data_AF-A0A8W8JY83-F1
#
_entry.id   AF-A0A8W8JY83-F1
#
_cell.length_a   1.000
_cell.length_b   1.000
_cell.length_c   1.000
_cell.angle_alpha   90.00
_cell.angle_beta   90.00
_cell.angle_gamma   90.00
#
_symmetry.space_group_name_H-M   'P 1'
#
loop_
_entity.id
_entity.type
_entity.pdbx_description
1 polymer ?
#
loop_
_entity_poly.entity_id
_entity_poly.type
_entity_poly.pdbx_seq_one_letter_code
_entity_poly.pdbx_strand_id
1 'polypeptide(L)'
;MVLSQLLPKLRVLRRIENDPDILIIYCGANSLGLIELKSLLEKLQDTLEQIAKLFPRSKLVWSNLLPRFNWRYSEDIRAMEDSRKRVNREAILLREKKMSKLWPPVTICVEVLPPSLMVFGPPIVAVAAP
;
A
#
# COMPACT_ATOMS: atom_id res chain seq x y z
N MET A 1 -6.39 2.54 6.45
CA MET A 1 -7.24 3.12 5.38
C MET A 1 -7.70 1.99 4.49
N VAL A 2 -8.94 2.05 3.98
CA VAL A 2 -9.39 1.12 2.93
C VAL A 2 -8.75 1.54 1.62
N LEU A 3 -8.30 0.59 0.79
CA LEU A 3 -7.58 0.88 -0.46
C LEU A 3 -8.30 1.87 -1.38
N SER A 4 -9.63 1.78 -1.48
CA SER A 4 -10.45 2.68 -2.30
C SER A 4 -10.36 4.17 -1.91
N GLN A 5 -9.96 4.47 -0.68
CA GLN A 5 -9.83 5.84 -0.17
C GLN A 5 -8.46 6.46 -0.45
N LEU A 6 -7.48 5.65 -0.87
CA LEU A 6 -6.10 6.11 -1.07
C LEU A 6 -5.98 7.13 -2.21
N LEU A 7 -6.49 6.80 -3.39
CA LEU A 7 -6.36 7.67 -4.56
C LEU A 7 -7.10 9.01 -4.42
N PRO A 8 -8.36 9.06 -3.92
CA PRO A 8 -9.02 10.32 -3.60
C PRO A 8 -8.20 11.18 -2.63
N LYS A 9 -7.64 10.57 -1.58
CA LYS A 9 -6.81 11.28 -0.60
C LYS A 9 -5.56 11.89 -1.23
N LEU A 10 -4.86 11.12 -2.08
CA LEU A 10 -3.68 11.62 -2.80
C LEU A 10 -4.00 12.78 -3.75
N ARG A 11 -5.15 12.74 -4.43
CA ARG A 11 -5.60 13.85 -5.28
C ARG A 11 -5.87 15.12 -4.50
N VAL A 12 -6.40 15.02 -3.28
CA VAL A 12 -6.61 16.17 -2.39
C VAL A 12 -5.27 16.72 -1.92
N LEU A 13 -4.37 15.86 -1.43
CA LEU A 13 -3.05 16.27 -0.94
C LEU A 13 -2.24 16.99 -2.02
N ARG A 14 -2.26 16.52 -3.26
CA ARG A 14 -1.59 17.15 -4.41
C ARG A 14 -2.05 18.58 -4.71
N ARG A 15 -3.25 18.99 -4.26
CA ARG A 15 -3.73 20.38 -4.43
C ARG A 15 -3.16 21.33 -3.39
N ILE A 16 -2.66 20.78 -2.29
CA ILE A 16 -2.24 21.52 -1.10
C ILE A 16 -0.70 21.50 -0.98
N GLU A 17 -0.08 20.39 -1.37
CA GLU A 17 1.36 20.14 -1.27
C GLU A 17 1.98 19.92 -2.65
N ASN A 18 3.30 20.11 -2.73
CA ASN A 18 4.07 19.78 -3.93
C ASN A 18 4.13 18.27 -4.16
N ASP A 19 4.42 17.86 -5.40
CA ASP A 19 4.62 16.45 -5.73
C ASP A 19 5.83 15.89 -4.93
N PRO A 20 5.69 14.77 -4.18
CA PRO A 20 6.79 14.20 -3.40
C PRO A 20 7.94 13.69 -4.27
N ASP A 21 9.14 13.59 -3.72
CA ASP A 21 10.20 12.79 -4.34
C ASP A 21 10.05 11.30 -4.01
N ILE A 22 9.53 10.97 -2.82
CA ILE A 22 9.26 9.61 -2.38
C ILE A 22 7.84 9.52 -1.80
N LEU A 23 7.07 8.56 -2.30
CA LEU A 23 5.74 8.24 -1.81
C LEU A 23 5.73 6.88 -1.10
N ILE A 24 5.54 6.88 0.22
CA ILE A 24 5.43 5.64 1.00
C ILE A 24 3.95 5.30 1.21
N ILE A 25 3.52 4.16 0.67
CA ILE A 25 2.15 3.67 0.82
C ILE A 25 2.11 2.55 1.86
N TYR A 26 1.46 2.85 2.98
CA TYR A 26 1.03 1.86 3.98
C TYR A 26 -0.50 1.77 3.99
N CYS A 27 -1.05 0.95 3.10
CA CYS A 27 -2.50 0.83 2.90
C CYS A 27 -2.89 -0.58 2.46
N GLY A 28 -4.15 -0.99 2.68
CA GLY A 28 -4.70 -2.24 2.14
C GLY A 28 -5.10 -3.28 3.19
N ALA A 29 -4.48 -3.29 4.37
CA ALA A 29 -4.83 -4.27 5.42
C ALA A 29 -6.28 -4.15 5.91
N ASN A 30 -6.90 -2.96 5.81
CA ASN A 30 -8.30 -2.76 6.18
C ASN A 30 -9.29 -3.17 5.07
N SER A 31 -8.79 -3.53 3.89
CA SER A 31 -9.62 -4.03 2.78
C SER A 31 -9.66 -5.56 2.73
N LEU A 32 -8.75 -6.24 3.44
CA LEU A 32 -8.77 -7.69 3.56
C LEU A 32 -10.05 -8.15 4.27
N GLY A 33 -10.77 -9.08 3.65
CA GLY A 33 -12.02 -9.64 4.17
C GLY A 33 -13.25 -8.73 3.96
N LEU A 34 -13.06 -7.48 3.55
CA LEU A 34 -14.17 -6.58 3.20
C LEU A 34 -14.71 -6.87 1.79
N ILE A 35 -13.82 -7.26 0.88
CA ILE A 35 -14.12 -7.66 -0.49
C ILE A 35 -13.35 -8.92 -0.83
N GLU A 36 -13.76 -9.60 -1.90
CA GLU A 36 -13.05 -10.78 -2.41
C GLU A 36 -11.58 -10.47 -2.72
N LEU A 37 -10.70 -11.42 -2.43
CA LEU A 37 -9.25 -11.24 -2.61
C LEU A 37 -8.91 -10.92 -4.07
N LYS A 38 -9.56 -11.57 -5.04
CA LYS A 38 -9.32 -11.30 -6.46
C LYS A 38 -9.63 -9.84 -6.80
N SER A 39 -10.80 -9.34 -6.41
CA SER A 39 -11.20 -7.94 -6.62
C SER A 39 -10.28 -6.97 -5.87
N LEU A 40 -9.79 -7.34 -4.69
CA LEU A 40 -8.79 -6.54 -3.96
C LEU A 40 -7.48 -6.41 -4.74
N LEU A 41 -7.00 -7.51 -5.34
CA LEU A 41 -5.76 -7.51 -6.13
C LEU A 41 -5.90 -6.69 -7.42
N GLU A 42 -7.03 -6.84 -8.13
CA GLU A 42 -7.33 -6.03 -9.32
C GLU A 42 -7.39 -4.54 -8.96
N LYS A 43 -8.03 -4.20 -7.83
CA LYS A 43 -8.11 -2.82 -7.35
C LYS A 43 -6.77 -2.28 -6.89
N LEU A 44 -5.91 -3.11 -6.32
CA LEU A 44 -4.54 -2.73 -5.96
C LEU A 44 -3.75 -2.37 -7.20
N GLN A 45 -3.80 -3.22 -8.23
CA GLN A 45 -3.14 -2.95 -9.50
C GLN A 45 -3.61 -1.63 -10.12
N ASP A 46 -4.91 -1.45 -10.29
CA ASP A 46 -5.48 -0.22 -10.87
C ASP A 46 -5.12 1.02 -10.04
N THR A 47 -5.19 0.93 -8.71
CA THR A 47 -4.82 2.04 -7.82
C THR A 47 -3.35 2.42 -7.99
N LEU A 48 -2.43 1.44 -8.02
CA LEU A 48 -1.01 1.70 -8.19
C LEU A 48 -0.68 2.27 -9.57
N GLU A 49 -1.34 1.79 -10.63
CA GLU A 49 -1.21 2.36 -11.98
C GLU A 49 -1.68 3.81 -12.05
N GLN A 50 -2.79 4.13 -11.38
CA GLN A 50 -3.29 5.51 -11.31
C GLN A 50 -2.38 6.42 -10.48
N ILE A 51 -1.81 5.92 -9.38
CA ILE A 51 -0.81 6.66 -8.58
C ILE A 51 0.45 6.94 -9.42
N ALA A 52 0.88 5.97 -10.22
CA ALA A 52 2.03 6.16 -11.12
C ALA A 52 1.80 7.25 -12.16
N LYS A 53 0.60 7.31 -12.73
CA LYS A 53 0.22 8.39 -13.64
C LYS A 53 0.08 9.73 -12.92
N LEU A 54 -0.35 9.73 -11.66
CA LEU A 54 -0.58 10.94 -10.88
C LEU A 54 0.73 11.60 -10.45
N PHE A 55 1.74 10.81 -10.12
CA PHE A 55 3.02 11.28 -9.60
C PHE A 55 4.20 10.72 -10.40
N PRO A 56 4.36 11.02 -11.69
CA PRO A 56 5.32 10.32 -12.56
C PRO A 56 6.81 10.44 -12.15
N ARG A 57 7.16 11.36 -11.24
CA ARG A 57 8.53 11.59 -10.77
C ARG A 57 8.85 10.97 -9.40
N SER A 58 7.83 10.55 -8.65
CA SER A 58 7.94 10.29 -7.19
C SER A 58 8.22 8.83 -6.84
N LYS A 59 9.44 8.45 -6.45
CA LYS A 59 9.76 7.04 -6.10
C LYS A 59 8.71 6.40 -5.17
N LEU A 60 8.07 5.33 -5.65
CA LEU A 60 7.04 4.64 -4.88
C LEU A 60 7.64 3.57 -3.99
N VAL A 61 7.31 3.62 -2.71
CA VAL A 61 7.65 2.60 -1.70
C VAL A 61 6.37 1.96 -1.20
N TRP A 62 6.24 0.65 -1.38
CA TRP A 62 5.15 -0.13 -0.81
C TRP A 62 5.57 -0.76 0.51
N SER A 63 4.82 -0.50 1.57
CA SER A 63 5.01 -1.19 2.84
C SER A 63 4.15 -2.45 2.89
N ASN A 64 4.79 -3.58 3.17
CA ASN A 64 4.10 -4.85 3.37
C ASN A 64 3.03 -4.74 4.48
N LEU A 65 1.89 -5.38 4.23
CA LEU A 65 0.84 -5.54 5.23
C LEU A 65 1.38 -6.39 6.39
N LEU A 66 1.22 -5.90 7.62
CA LEU A 66 1.66 -6.60 8.82
C LEU A 66 0.71 -7.76 9.19
N PRO A 67 1.23 -8.85 9.77
CA PRO A 67 0.39 -9.90 10.33
C PRO A 67 -0.49 -9.35 11.47
N ARG A 68 -1.67 -9.94 11.65
CA ARG A 68 -2.61 -9.58 12.72
C ARG A 68 -3.05 -10.83 13.46
N PHE A 69 -3.19 -10.72 14.78
CA PHE A 69 -3.77 -11.78 15.60
C PHE A 69 -5.26 -11.98 15.29
N ASN A 70 -5.98 -10.88 15.07
CA ASN A 70 -7.41 -10.88 14.77
C ASN A 70 -7.71 -10.07 13.49
N TRP A 71 -8.68 -10.54 12.72
CA TRP A 71 -9.17 -9.88 11.51
C TRP A 71 -10.63 -9.45 11.69
N ARG A 72 -11.02 -8.32 11.10
CA ARG A 72 -12.34 -7.71 11.35
C ARG A 72 -13.52 -8.44 10.70
N TYR A 73 -13.28 -9.10 9.57
CA TYR A 73 -14.33 -9.59 8.69
C TYR A 73 -14.31 -11.11 8.52
N SER A 74 -13.46 -11.81 9.27
CA SER A 74 -13.37 -13.27 9.23
C SER A 74 -12.74 -13.78 10.51
N GLU A 75 -13.30 -14.87 11.03
CA GLU A 75 -12.76 -15.64 12.15
C GLU A 75 -11.69 -16.65 11.70
N ASP A 76 -11.59 -16.93 10.41
CA ASP A 76 -10.54 -17.79 9.85
C ASP A 76 -9.23 -17.01 9.69
N ILE A 77 -8.45 -16.99 10.77
CA ILE A 77 -7.16 -16.29 10.82
C ILE A 77 -6.20 -16.82 9.75
N ARG A 78 -6.21 -18.13 9.45
CA ARG A 78 -5.28 -18.75 8.49
C ARG A 78 -5.58 -18.26 7.07
N ALA A 79 -6.84 -18.32 6.65
CA ALA A 79 -7.25 -17.84 5.33
C ALA A 79 -6.97 -16.34 5.14
N MET A 80 -7.16 -15.54 6.19
CA MET A 80 -6.88 -14.10 6.18
C MET A 80 -5.38 -13.80 6.08
N GLU A 81 -4.56 -14.57 6.78
CA GLU A 81 -3.11 -14.42 6.75
C GLU A 81 -2.53 -14.86 5.40
N ASP A 82 -3.08 -15.89 4.77
CA ASP A 82 -2.72 -16.27 3.41
C ASP A 82 -3.14 -15.22 2.38
N SER A 83 -4.32 -14.62 2.56
CA SER A 83 -4.77 -13.47 1.77
C SER A 83 -3.81 -12.28 1.91
N ARG A 84 -3.37 -11.96 3.14
CA ARG A 84 -2.36 -10.93 3.41
C ARG A 84 -1.04 -11.22 2.69
N LYS A 85 -0.50 -12.44 2.82
CA LYS A 85 0.73 -12.86 2.13
C LYS A 85 0.59 -12.72 0.62
N ARG A 86 -0.57 -13.07 0.07
CA ARG A 86 -0.84 -12.94 -1.37
C ARG A 86 -0.86 -11.48 -1.82
N VAL A 87 -1.51 -10.58 -1.07
CA VAL A 87 -1.47 -9.14 -1.38
C VAL A 87 -0.03 -8.59 -1.37
N ASN A 88 0.77 -8.95 -0.37
CA ASN A 88 2.18 -8.51 -0.32
C ASN A 88 2.98 -9.04 -1.51
N ARG A 89 2.82 -10.32 -1.87
CA ARG A 89 3.48 -10.89 -3.06
C ARG A 89 3.08 -10.18 -4.33
N GLU A 90 1.79 -9.93 -4.53
CA GLU A 90 1.30 -9.24 -5.74
C GLU A 90 1.80 -7.79 -5.82
N ALA A 91 1.86 -7.06 -4.70
CA ALA A 91 2.45 -5.72 -4.68
C ALA A 91 3.93 -5.74 -5.13
N ILE A 92 4.69 -6.74 -4.71
CA ILE A 92 6.08 -6.95 -5.14
C ILE A 92 6.15 -7.33 -6.63
N LEU A 93 5.28 -8.22 -7.12
CA LEU A 93 5.27 -8.64 -8.53
C LEU A 93 4.85 -7.52 -9.49
N LEU A 94 3.93 -6.65 -9.07
CA LEU A 94 3.50 -5.48 -9.85
C LEU A 94 4.67 -4.52 -10.11
N ARG A 95 5.63 -4.43 -9.17
CA ARG A 95 6.90 -3.73 -9.37
C ARG A 95 7.68 -4.33 -10.55
N GLU A 96 7.87 -5.64 -10.54
CA GLU A 96 8.75 -6.34 -11.48
C GLU A 96 8.17 -6.37 -12.90
N LYS A 97 6.88 -6.69 -13.04
CA LYS A 97 6.26 -6.96 -14.34
C LYS A 97 5.80 -5.72 -15.11
N LYS A 98 5.33 -4.67 -14.41
CA LYS A 98 4.65 -3.52 -15.05
C LYS A 98 5.29 -2.18 -14.72
N MET A 99 5.72 -1.98 -13.47
CA MET A 99 6.24 -0.68 -13.03
C MET A 99 7.72 -0.48 -13.36
N SER A 100 8.46 -1.52 -13.73
CA SER A 100 9.85 -1.43 -14.22
C SER A 100 10.00 -0.55 -15.48
N LYS A 101 8.93 -0.38 -16.28
CA LYS A 101 8.88 0.55 -17.42
C LYS A 101 8.47 1.98 -17.04
N LEU A 102 7.88 2.18 -15.86
CA LEU A 102 7.25 3.44 -15.44
C LEU A 102 8.00 4.15 -14.30
N TRP A 103 8.88 3.45 -13.56
CA TRP A 103 9.57 4.01 -12.39
C TRP A 103 11.00 3.49 -12.18
N PRO A 104 11.96 4.32 -11.71
CA PRO A 104 13.22 3.82 -11.16
C PRO A 104 13.03 2.88 -9.94
N PRO A 105 13.90 1.87 -9.77
CA PRO A 105 13.79 0.89 -8.69
C PRO A 105 14.15 1.54 -7.34
N VAL A 106 13.17 1.75 -6.46
CA VAL A 106 13.45 2.01 -5.04
C VAL A 106 12.56 1.11 -4.19
N THR A 107 13.23 0.32 -3.34
CA THR A 107 12.63 -0.61 -2.39
C THR A 107 12.97 -0.09 -1.00
N ILE A 108 11.97 0.19 -0.17
CA ILE A 108 12.14 0.14 1.28
C ILE A 108 11.06 -0.80 1.81
N CYS A 109 11.45 -2.07 1.99
CA CYS A 109 10.72 -3.00 2.82
C CYS A 109 10.97 -2.60 4.27
N VAL A 110 10.00 -1.97 4.93
CA VAL A 110 10.09 -1.81 6.39
C VAL A 110 9.68 -3.15 7.00
N GLU A 111 10.62 -4.09 7.08
CA GLU A 111 10.48 -5.20 8.02
C GLU A 111 10.81 -4.69 9.42
N VAL A 112 9.77 -4.70 10.26
CA VAL A 112 9.81 -4.64 11.73
C VAL A 112 10.49 -3.39 12.32
N LEU A 113 9.69 -2.33 12.54
CA LEU A 113 10.00 -1.40 13.62
C LEU A 113 9.88 -2.15 14.96
N PRO A 114 10.81 -1.94 15.92
CA PRO A 114 10.75 -2.56 17.23
C PRO A 114 9.42 -2.21 17.94
N PRO A 115 8.90 -3.06 18.83
CA PRO A 115 7.61 -2.87 19.50
C PRO A 115 7.45 -1.49 20.19
N SER A 116 8.57 -0.89 20.59
CA SER A 116 8.63 0.44 21.20
C SER A 116 8.22 1.60 20.28
N LEU A 117 8.12 1.37 18.96
CA LEU A 117 7.67 2.36 17.96
C LEU A 117 6.31 2.02 17.36
N MET A 118 5.61 0.97 17.84
CA MET A 118 4.22 0.67 17.48
C MET A 118 3.25 1.67 18.15
N VAL A 119 3.29 2.93 17.73
CA VAL A 119 2.19 3.84 17.99
C VAL A 119 1.06 3.45 17.03
N PHE A 120 -0.08 3.03 17.56
CA PHE A 120 -1.34 2.86 16.81
C PHE A 120 -1.79 4.22 16.28
N GLY A 121 -1.16 4.68 15.20
CA GLY A 121 -1.49 5.91 14.50
C GLY A 121 -2.35 5.64 13.26
N PRO A 122 -3.05 6.66 12.75
CA PRO A 122 -3.85 6.55 11.53
C PRO A 122 -2.95 6.14 10.35
N PRO A 123 -3.52 5.61 9.25
CA PRO A 123 -2.77 5.21 8.05
C PRO A 123 -1.96 6.41 7.50
N ILE A 124 -0.67 6.43 7.82
CA ILE A 124 0.26 7.46 7.37
C ILE A 124 0.60 7.19 5.91
N VAL A 125 0.19 8.11 5.04
CA VAL A 125 0.87 8.30 3.75
C VAL A 125 2.02 9.23 4.09
N ALA A 126 3.24 8.70 4.16
CA ALA A 126 4.41 9.54 4.40
C ALA A 126 4.88 10.08 3.04
N VAL A 127 4.75 11.39 2.89
CA VAL A 127 5.27 12.18 1.78
C VAL A 127 6.62 12.70 2.28
N ALA A 128 7.72 12.12 1.82
CA ALA A 128 9.04 12.67 2.11
C ALA A 128 9.37 13.69 1.01
N ALA A 129 9.34 14.96 1.39
CA ALA A 129 9.96 16.06 0.64
C ALA A 129 11.44 16.16 1.08
N PRO A 130 12.33 16.75 0.25
CA PRO A 130 13.77 16.78 0.49
C PRO A 130 14.17 17.54 1.76
#